data_AF-A0A1W1BGY7-F1
#
_entry.id   AF-A0A1W1BGY7-F1
#
_cell.length_a   1.000
_cell.length_b   1.000
_cell.length_c   1.000
_cell.angle_alpha   90.00
_cell.angle_beta   90.00
_cell.angle_gamma   90.00
#
_symmetry.space_group_name_H-M   'P 1'
#
loop_
_entity.id
_entity.type
_entity.pdbx_description
1 polymer ?
#
loop_
_entity_poly.entity_id
_entity_poly.type
_entity_poly.pdbx_seq_one_letter_code
_entity_poly.pdbx_strand_id
1 'polypeptide(L)'
;MSFRQRKVNGAFISSIKSSKSKCTNVGIIANGAVRSVFVIEGKEEIDKASASSNMLAKVLNLKGKVIIGDRALRYHLDNPENGIDLAEKWKEETGLPFVFARLCYNSYDKEINYIANRFVKQKIYIPQTILKKEAKAKGITTKELLWYLEHIEYNMNYKALKSLKLFLHKSRKITRV
;
A
#
# COMPACT_ATOMS: atom_id res chain seq x y z
N MET A 1 13.65 8.81 3.70
CA MET A 1 14.98 8.94 4.35
C MET A 1 14.88 9.12 5.86
N SER A 2 13.92 9.90 6.39
CA SER A 2 13.83 10.25 7.82
C SER A 2 13.70 9.08 8.80
N PHE A 3 12.89 8.05 8.51
CA PHE A 3 12.73 6.89 9.40
C PHE A 3 14.01 6.07 9.59
N ARG A 4 14.74 5.78 8.50
CA ARG A 4 16.01 5.02 8.57
C ARG A 4 17.13 5.83 9.23
N GLN A 5 17.10 7.15 9.09
CA GLN A 5 17.99 8.08 9.78
C GLN A 5 17.58 8.33 11.24
N ARG A 6 16.55 7.64 11.75
CA ARG A 6 16.01 7.81 13.11
C ARG A 6 15.58 9.24 13.48
N LYS A 7 15.26 10.07 12.48
CA LYS A 7 14.73 11.44 12.67
C LYS A 7 13.27 11.45 13.11
N VAL A 8 12.57 10.32 12.99
CA VAL A 8 11.19 10.12 13.44
C VAL A 8 11.08 8.79 14.18
N ASN A 9 10.19 8.72 15.17
CA ASN A 9 10.04 7.52 16.01
C ASN A 9 9.19 6.43 15.35
N GLY A 10 8.28 6.79 14.46
CA GLY A 10 7.45 5.85 13.70
C GLY A 10 7.06 6.39 12.33
N ALA A 11 6.87 5.50 11.35
CA ALA A 11 6.43 5.85 10.01
C ALA A 11 5.84 4.63 9.28
N PHE A 12 4.91 4.89 8.35
CA PHE A 12 4.62 3.92 7.30
C PHE A 12 5.80 3.84 6.36
N ILE A 13 6.36 2.63 6.21
CA ILE A 13 7.43 2.36 5.25
C ILE A 13 7.00 1.25 4.29
N SER A 14 7.51 1.33 3.05
CA SER A 14 7.29 0.28 2.05
C SER A 14 7.58 -1.09 2.64
N SER A 15 6.65 -2.03 2.48
CA SER A 15 6.74 -3.39 3.02
C SER A 15 8.06 -4.10 2.64
N ILE A 16 8.58 -3.88 1.42
CA ILE A 16 9.87 -4.43 0.98
C ILE A 16 11.05 -3.92 1.81
N LYS A 17 10.93 -2.73 2.39
CA LYS A 17 11.94 -2.09 3.25
C LYS A 17 11.77 -2.40 4.73
N SER A 18 10.73 -3.14 5.13
CA SER A 18 10.33 -3.33 6.54
C SER A 18 10.93 -4.55 7.24
N SER A 19 11.59 -5.45 6.50
CA SER A 19 12.06 -6.74 7.03
C SER A 19 13.06 -6.65 8.18
N LYS A 20 13.78 -5.52 8.32
CA LYS A 20 14.75 -5.27 9.39
C LYS A 20 14.24 -4.27 10.44
N SER A 21 12.95 -3.96 10.44
CA SER A 21 12.36 -2.94 11.31
C SER A 21 11.34 -3.56 12.25
N LYS A 22 11.22 -2.99 13.45
CA LYS A 22 10.11 -3.29 14.35
C LYS A 22 8.86 -2.63 13.80
N CYS A 23 7.77 -3.39 13.68
CA CYS A 23 6.54 -2.91 13.07
C CYS A 23 5.33 -3.47 13.80
N THR A 24 4.26 -2.69 13.82
CA THR A 24 3.00 -3.03 14.49
C THR A 24 2.18 -4.02 13.64
N ASN A 25 0.97 -4.30 14.10
CA ASN A 25 -0.08 -5.01 13.37
C ASN A 25 -0.85 -4.12 12.37
N VAL A 26 -0.36 -2.92 12.05
CA VAL A 26 -0.95 -2.02 11.07
C VAL A 26 -0.15 -2.01 9.78
N GLY A 27 -0.86 -2.15 8.65
CA GLY A 27 -0.33 -2.01 7.31
C GLY A 27 -1.22 -1.18 6.40
N ILE A 28 -0.79 -0.99 5.16
CA ILE A 28 -1.65 -0.56 4.05
C ILE A 28 -1.78 -1.77 3.15
N ILE A 29 -2.98 -2.34 3.09
CA ILE A 29 -3.23 -3.68 2.55
C ILE A 29 -4.38 -3.59 1.55
N ALA A 30 -4.30 -4.37 0.48
CA ALA A 30 -5.41 -4.57 -0.45
C ALA A 30 -5.67 -6.06 -0.63
N ASN A 31 -6.93 -6.46 -0.66
CA ASN A 31 -7.35 -7.86 -0.80
C ASN A 31 -8.10 -8.08 -2.12
N GLY A 32 -7.40 -7.80 -3.22
CA GLY A 32 -7.98 -7.66 -4.56
C GLY A 32 -7.55 -6.33 -5.15
N ALA A 33 -8.30 -5.83 -6.13
CA ALA A 33 -8.03 -4.54 -6.74
C ALA A 33 -8.01 -3.41 -5.71
N VAL A 34 -6.96 -2.59 -5.72
CA VAL A 34 -6.79 -1.43 -4.84
C VAL A 34 -7.16 -0.11 -5.55
N ARG A 35 -7.35 -0.15 -6.87
CA ARG A 35 -7.84 0.96 -7.70
C ARG A 35 -6.96 2.22 -7.64
N SER A 36 -5.72 2.08 -7.20
CA SER A 36 -4.76 3.18 -6.99
C SER A 36 -3.30 2.74 -7.11
N VAL A 37 -3.03 1.55 -7.66
CA VAL A 37 -1.69 1.03 -7.91
C VAL A 37 -1.71 0.21 -9.19
N PHE A 38 -1.17 0.76 -10.27
CA PHE A 38 -1.22 0.14 -11.60
C PHE A 38 0.15 0.03 -12.26
N VAL A 39 0.25 -0.92 -13.18
CA VAL A 39 1.21 -0.89 -14.28
C VAL A 39 0.46 -0.51 -15.55
N ILE A 40 0.89 0.58 -16.19
CA ILE A 40 0.38 1.02 -17.49
C ILE A 40 1.36 0.51 -18.56
N GLU A 41 0.81 -0.01 -19.65
CA GLU A 41 1.61 -0.45 -20.80
C GLU A 41 2.48 0.68 -21.34
N GLY A 42 3.66 0.32 -21.84
CA GLY A 42 4.63 1.25 -22.43
C GLY A 42 5.99 1.16 -21.77
N LYS A 43 6.70 2.29 -21.72
CA LYS A 43 8.07 2.35 -21.20
C LYS A 43 8.12 1.95 -19.73
N GLU A 44 9.08 1.09 -19.39
CA GLU A 44 9.34 0.73 -18.01
C GLU A 44 9.80 1.93 -17.19
N GLU A 45 8.97 2.32 -16.22
CA GLU A 45 9.18 3.46 -15.35
C GLU A 45 8.75 3.13 -13.92
N ILE A 46 9.58 3.51 -12.96
CA ILE A 46 9.30 3.30 -11.54
C ILE A 46 8.55 4.50 -10.94
N ASP A 47 7.68 4.24 -9.96
CA ASP A 47 7.13 5.30 -9.12
C ASP A 47 8.04 5.54 -7.90
N LYS A 48 8.64 6.73 -7.81
CA LYS A 48 9.57 7.09 -6.72
C LYS A 48 8.93 7.01 -5.32
N ALA A 49 7.60 7.11 -5.23
CA ALA A 49 6.88 7.09 -3.96
C ALA A 49 6.71 5.68 -3.37
N SER A 50 6.84 4.59 -4.17
CA SER A 50 6.62 3.23 -3.66
C SER A 50 7.62 2.20 -4.16
N ALA A 51 8.59 1.89 -3.29
CA ALA A 51 9.51 0.78 -3.54
C ALA A 51 8.82 -0.59 -3.55
N SER A 52 7.72 -0.77 -2.80
CA SER A 52 6.98 -2.04 -2.76
C SER A 52 6.24 -2.28 -4.07
N SER A 53 5.58 -1.27 -4.63
CA SER A 53 4.85 -1.40 -5.90
C SER A 53 5.81 -1.67 -7.05
N ASN A 54 6.94 -0.96 -7.10
CA ASN A 54 7.98 -1.22 -8.11
C ASN A 54 8.53 -2.65 -8.03
N MET A 55 8.79 -3.16 -6.82
CA MET A 55 9.26 -4.53 -6.64
C MET A 55 8.15 -5.54 -6.97
N LEU A 56 6.90 -5.24 -6.64
CA LEU A 56 5.76 -6.10 -6.95
C LEU A 56 5.59 -6.28 -8.46
N ALA A 57 5.69 -5.19 -9.25
CA ALA A 57 5.66 -5.28 -10.71
C ALA A 57 6.73 -6.26 -11.24
N LYS A 58 7.97 -6.19 -10.71
CA LYS A 58 9.04 -7.13 -11.05
C LYS A 58 8.73 -8.56 -10.62
N VAL A 59 8.17 -8.75 -9.42
CA VAL A 59 7.78 -10.07 -8.89
C VAL A 59 6.71 -10.74 -9.76
N LEU A 60 5.80 -9.95 -10.32
CA LEU A 60 4.73 -10.39 -11.22
C LEU A 60 5.18 -10.41 -12.70
N ASN A 61 6.45 -10.11 -12.98
CA ASN A 61 7.00 -10.00 -14.34
C ASN A 61 6.20 -9.07 -15.26
N LEU A 62 5.66 -7.98 -14.70
CA LEU A 62 4.91 -6.97 -15.44
C LEU A 62 5.84 -5.85 -15.89
N LYS A 63 5.77 -5.52 -17.18
CA LYS A 63 6.53 -4.44 -17.80
C LYS A 63 5.63 -3.25 -18.06
N GLY A 64 6.15 -2.06 -17.82
CA GLY A 64 5.45 -0.80 -18.05
C GLY A 64 5.72 0.21 -16.95
N LYS A 65 4.91 1.27 -16.96
CA LYS A 65 5.02 2.37 -16.02
C LYS A 65 4.20 2.10 -14.77
N VAL A 66 4.87 2.04 -13.62
CA VAL A 66 4.21 1.97 -12.32
C VAL A 66 3.68 3.35 -11.96
N ILE A 67 2.40 3.43 -11.61
CA ILE A 67 1.78 4.63 -11.02
C ILE A 67 1.03 4.27 -9.75
N ILE A 68 1.08 5.14 -8.74
CA ILE A 68 0.40 4.91 -7.45
C ILE A 68 -0.30 6.14 -6.87
N GLY A 69 -1.15 5.91 -5.87
CA GLY A 69 -1.78 6.92 -5.03
C GLY A 69 -2.83 7.74 -5.78
N ASP A 70 -3.00 9.01 -5.41
CA ASP A 70 -4.05 9.89 -5.95
C ASP A 70 -4.00 10.01 -7.49
N ARG A 71 -2.79 10.01 -8.07
CA ARG A 71 -2.62 10.04 -9.54
C ARG A 71 -3.15 8.76 -10.20
N ALA A 72 -2.91 7.61 -9.58
CA ALA A 72 -3.41 6.33 -10.07
C ALA A 72 -4.92 6.18 -9.88
N LEU A 73 -5.45 6.68 -8.77
CA LEU A 73 -6.89 6.72 -8.52
C LEU A 73 -7.60 7.57 -9.59
N ARG A 74 -7.13 8.80 -9.85
CA ARG A 74 -7.67 9.65 -10.92
C ARG A 74 -7.61 8.96 -12.27
N TYR A 75 -6.44 8.42 -12.61
CA TYR A 75 -6.27 7.69 -13.87
C TYR A 75 -7.29 6.57 -14.06
N HIS A 76 -7.57 5.80 -13.00
CA HIS A 76 -8.57 4.74 -13.02
C HIS A 76 -10.01 5.27 -13.14
N LEU A 77 -10.35 6.35 -12.44
CA LEU A 77 -11.69 6.96 -12.56
C LEU A 77 -11.95 7.50 -13.97
N ASP A 78 -10.92 8.08 -14.61
CA ASP A 78 -11.01 8.60 -15.97
C ASP A 78 -10.95 7.48 -17.03
N ASN A 79 -10.28 6.37 -16.72
CA ASN A 79 -9.98 5.27 -17.65
C ASN A 79 -10.08 3.89 -16.95
N PRO A 80 -11.29 3.41 -16.60
CA PRO A 80 -11.47 2.27 -15.70
C PRO A 80 -10.85 0.95 -16.21
N GLU A 81 -10.80 0.76 -17.52
CA GLU A 81 -10.30 -0.46 -18.17
C GLU A 81 -8.79 -0.43 -18.45
N ASN A 82 -8.11 0.70 -18.18
CA ASN A 82 -6.71 0.86 -18.55
C ASN A 82 -5.76 0.55 -17.38
N GLY A 83 -4.78 -0.31 -17.64
CA GLY A 83 -3.71 -0.65 -16.70
C GLY A 83 -4.01 -1.86 -15.83
N ILE A 84 -2.94 -2.53 -15.40
CA ILE A 84 -3.02 -3.76 -14.59
C ILE A 84 -2.91 -3.38 -13.12
N ASP A 85 -3.96 -3.64 -12.32
CA ASP A 85 -3.90 -3.43 -10.86
C ASP A 85 -2.96 -4.46 -10.22
N LEU A 86 -1.93 -3.96 -9.56
CA LEU A 86 -0.88 -4.83 -9.01
C LEU A 86 -1.37 -5.70 -7.85
N ALA A 87 -2.31 -5.21 -7.03
CA ALA A 87 -2.84 -5.99 -5.91
C ALA A 87 -3.83 -7.06 -6.40
N GLU A 88 -4.63 -6.74 -7.42
CA GLU A 88 -5.48 -7.71 -8.10
C GLU A 88 -4.64 -8.83 -8.72
N LYS A 89 -3.60 -8.47 -9.49
CA LYS A 89 -2.75 -9.47 -10.13
C LYS A 89 -2.02 -10.36 -9.12
N TRP A 90 -1.56 -9.80 -8.01
CA TRP A 90 -1.00 -10.58 -6.91
C TRP A 90 -2.02 -11.55 -6.29
N LYS A 91 -3.26 -11.10 -6.14
CA LYS A 91 -4.36 -11.90 -5.59
C LYS A 91 -4.69 -13.07 -6.51
N GLU A 92 -4.73 -12.85 -7.82
CA GLU A 92 -4.91 -13.91 -8.83
C GLU A 92 -3.82 -14.98 -8.74
N GLU A 93 -2.55 -14.59 -8.68
CA GLU A 93 -1.43 -15.55 -8.67
C GLU A 93 -1.28 -16.33 -7.36
N THR A 94 -1.68 -15.75 -6.24
CA THR A 94 -1.33 -16.29 -4.90
C THR A 94 -2.53 -16.61 -4.03
N GLY A 95 -3.71 -16.09 -4.35
CA GLY A 95 -4.89 -16.11 -3.49
C GLY A 95 -4.79 -15.22 -2.24
N LEU A 96 -3.69 -14.46 -2.09
CA LEU A 96 -3.39 -13.69 -0.88
C LEU A 96 -3.56 -12.17 -1.11
N PRO A 97 -3.92 -11.39 -0.06
CA PRO A 97 -3.93 -9.92 -0.14
C PRO A 97 -2.50 -9.38 -0.31
N PHE A 98 -2.31 -8.18 -0.84
CA PHE A 98 -0.99 -7.55 -0.91
C PHE A 98 -0.78 -6.50 0.20
N VAL A 99 0.44 -6.45 0.76
CA VAL A 99 0.82 -5.48 1.80
C VAL A 99 1.76 -4.45 1.19
N PHE A 100 1.28 -3.23 0.96
CA PHE A 100 2.06 -2.14 0.37
C PHE A 100 3.05 -1.51 1.35
N ALA A 101 2.58 -1.23 2.57
CA ALA A 101 3.36 -0.57 3.61
C ALA A 101 3.04 -1.11 4.99
N ARG A 102 3.93 -0.87 5.95
CA ARG A 102 3.76 -1.22 7.36
C ARG A 102 4.08 -0.04 8.25
N LEU A 103 3.31 0.13 9.32
CA LEU A 103 3.65 1.07 10.38
C LEU A 103 4.80 0.49 11.21
N CYS A 104 5.97 1.10 11.07
CA CYS A 104 7.19 0.67 11.75
C CYS A 104 7.72 1.75 12.68
N TYR A 105 8.49 1.36 13.69
CA TYR A 105 8.97 2.24 14.74
C TYR A 105 10.42 1.95 15.15
N ASN A 106 11.07 2.98 15.68
CA ASN A 106 12.44 2.94 16.24
C ASN A 106 12.44 3.08 17.76
N SER A 107 11.40 3.69 18.35
CA SER A 107 11.27 4.03 19.77
C SER A 107 9.79 4.01 20.18
N TYR A 108 9.47 4.12 21.48
CA TYR A 108 8.09 4.15 22.00
C TYR A 108 7.26 2.92 21.61
N ASP A 109 7.86 1.74 21.81
CA ASP A 109 7.27 0.45 21.43
C ASP A 109 5.86 0.25 22.00
N LYS A 110 5.70 0.50 23.31
CA LYS A 110 4.44 0.29 24.03
C LYS A 110 3.36 1.26 23.54
N GLU A 111 3.70 2.54 23.42
CA GLU A 111 2.79 3.61 23.04
C GLU A 111 2.34 3.47 21.58
N ILE A 112 3.27 3.19 20.67
CA ILE A 112 2.95 3.02 19.25
C ILE A 112 2.10 1.77 19.04
N ASN A 113 2.41 0.65 19.69
CA ASN A 113 1.56 -0.54 19.61
C ASN A 113 0.19 -0.31 20.25
N TYR A 114 0.11 0.45 21.35
CA TYR A 114 -1.16 0.81 21.97
C TYR A 114 -2.06 1.58 20.97
N ILE A 115 -1.52 2.61 20.33
CA ILE A 115 -2.24 3.41 19.33
C ILE A 115 -2.64 2.54 18.13
N ALA A 116 -1.70 1.75 17.59
CA ALA A 116 -1.95 0.88 16.44
C ALA A 116 -3.05 -0.16 16.71
N ASN A 117 -3.02 -0.80 17.89
CA ASN A 117 -4.00 -1.78 18.30
C ASN A 117 -5.41 -1.19 18.47
N ARG A 118 -5.52 0.06 18.94
CA ARG A 118 -6.81 0.74 19.03
C ARG A 118 -7.32 1.15 17.66
N PHE A 119 -6.44 1.65 16.80
CA PHE A 119 -6.79 2.07 15.44
C PHE A 119 -7.46 0.93 14.65
N VAL A 120 -6.89 -0.28 14.66
CA VAL A 120 -7.47 -1.42 13.89
C VAL A 120 -8.80 -1.94 14.44
N LYS A 121 -9.11 -1.67 15.71
CA LYS A 121 -10.37 -2.11 16.36
C LYS A 121 -11.49 -1.09 16.22
N GLN A 122 -11.15 0.15 15.90
CA GLN A 122 -12.11 1.25 15.88
C GLN A 122 -12.76 1.36 14.51
N LYS A 123 -14.09 1.57 14.48
CA LYS A 123 -14.77 2.01 13.27
C LYS A 123 -14.32 3.43 12.93
N ILE A 124 -13.71 3.60 11.76
CA ILE A 124 -13.22 4.91 11.32
C ILE A 124 -14.43 5.78 10.95
N TYR A 125 -14.57 6.91 11.65
CA TYR A 125 -15.49 7.98 11.28
C TYR A 125 -14.69 9.11 10.65
N ILE A 126 -15.11 9.55 9.44
CA ILE A 126 -14.46 10.65 8.73
C ILE A 126 -15.40 11.86 8.79
N PRO A 127 -15.03 12.93 9.51
CA PRO A 127 -15.80 14.17 9.51
C PRO A 127 -16.05 14.69 8.10
N GLN A 128 -17.28 15.14 7.82
CA GLN A 128 -17.68 15.62 6.50
C GLN A 128 -16.82 16.78 5.98
N THR A 129 -16.30 17.63 6.88
CA THR A 129 -15.40 18.74 6.53
C THR A 129 -14.07 18.23 5.97
N ILE A 130 -13.46 17.22 6.61
CA ILE A 130 -12.23 16.56 6.15
C ILE A 130 -12.52 15.86 4.82
N LEU A 131 -13.61 15.10 4.74
CA LEU A 131 -13.96 14.36 3.52
C LEU A 131 -14.11 15.28 2.30
N LYS A 132 -14.87 16.37 2.43
CA LYS A 132 -15.07 17.36 1.34
C LYS A 132 -13.77 18.06 0.96
N LYS A 133 -12.94 18.42 1.94
CA LYS A 133 -11.63 19.05 1.71
C LYS A 133 -10.71 18.13 0.92
N GLU A 134 -10.59 16.87 1.34
CA GLU A 134 -9.72 15.89 0.70
C GLU A 134 -10.21 15.52 -0.70
N ALA A 135 -11.52 15.32 -0.88
CA ALA A 135 -12.13 15.07 -2.18
C ALA A 135 -11.86 16.21 -3.17
N LYS A 136 -12.06 17.47 -2.74
CA LYS A 136 -11.77 18.66 -3.54
C LYS A 136 -10.29 18.76 -3.91
N ALA A 137 -9.38 18.56 -2.95
CA ALA A 137 -7.94 18.60 -3.21
C ALA A 137 -7.49 17.52 -4.21
N LYS A 138 -8.16 16.37 -4.17
CA LYS A 138 -7.95 15.23 -5.07
C LYS A 138 -8.80 15.30 -6.33
N GLY A 139 -9.58 16.35 -6.56
CA GLY A 139 -10.39 16.52 -7.78
C GLY A 139 -11.34 15.35 -8.04
N ILE A 140 -11.83 14.70 -6.99
CA ILE A 140 -12.79 13.60 -7.04
C ILE A 140 -14.00 13.95 -6.16
N THR A 141 -15.09 13.23 -6.33
CA THR A 141 -16.26 13.34 -5.48
C THR A 141 -16.03 12.69 -4.11
N THR A 142 -16.82 13.10 -3.12
CA THR A 142 -16.79 12.44 -1.80
C THR A 142 -17.25 10.98 -1.87
N LYS A 143 -18.13 10.64 -2.82
CA LYS A 143 -18.59 9.26 -3.07
C LYS A 143 -17.45 8.39 -3.57
N GLU A 144 -16.70 8.84 -4.57
CA GLU A 144 -15.53 8.12 -5.10
C GLU A 144 -14.44 7.96 -4.03
N LEU A 145 -14.20 8.99 -3.21
CA LEU A 145 -13.24 8.90 -2.11
C LEU A 145 -13.65 7.84 -1.08
N LEU A 146 -14.94 7.79 -0.70
CA LEU A 146 -15.44 6.76 0.22
C LEU A 146 -15.35 5.36 -0.38
N TRP A 147 -15.79 5.20 -1.63
CA TRP A 147 -15.68 3.94 -2.39
C TRP A 147 -14.22 3.46 -2.46
N TYR A 148 -13.28 4.36 -2.73
CA TYR A 148 -11.86 4.03 -2.76
C TYR A 148 -11.38 3.47 -1.41
N LEU A 149 -11.77 4.10 -0.29
CA LEU A 149 -11.35 3.66 1.04
C LEU A 149 -11.88 2.27 1.43
N GLU A 150 -12.94 1.78 0.78
CA GLU A 150 -13.44 0.40 0.96
C GLU A 150 -12.43 -0.66 0.46
N HIS A 151 -11.51 -0.29 -0.43
CA HIS A 151 -10.50 -1.17 -1.00
C HIS A 151 -9.21 -1.27 -0.17
N ILE A 152 -9.15 -0.56 0.97
CA ILE A 152 -7.96 -0.50 1.83
C ILE A 152 -8.25 -1.14 3.18
N GLU A 153 -7.46 -2.18 3.49
CA GLU A 153 -7.43 -2.79 4.81
C GLU A 153 -6.20 -2.33 5.59
N TYR A 154 -6.33 -2.25 6.92
CA TYR A 154 -5.23 -1.83 7.80
C TYR A 154 -4.72 -2.92 8.74
N ASN A 155 -5.54 -3.93 9.05
CA ASN A 155 -5.18 -4.96 10.01
C ASN A 155 -4.29 -6.05 9.37
N MET A 156 -3.09 -6.24 9.90
CA MET A 156 -2.15 -7.29 9.49
C MET A 156 -2.61 -8.68 9.99
N ASN A 157 -3.71 -9.18 9.44
CA ASN A 157 -4.23 -10.51 9.74
C ASN A 157 -3.28 -11.63 9.23
N TYR A 158 -3.64 -12.88 9.52
CA TYR A 158 -2.79 -14.04 9.16
C TYR A 158 -2.54 -14.14 7.64
N LYS A 159 -3.52 -13.78 6.79
CA LYS A 159 -3.36 -13.79 5.32
C LYS A 159 -2.38 -12.70 4.87
N ALA A 160 -2.49 -11.49 5.43
CA ALA A 160 -1.58 -10.39 5.15
C ALA A 160 -0.14 -10.70 5.59
N LEU A 161 0.04 -11.31 6.78
CA LEU A 161 1.35 -11.75 7.26
C LEU A 161 1.95 -12.86 6.38
N LYS A 162 1.14 -13.84 5.96
CA LYS A 162 1.56 -14.90 5.03
C LYS A 162 1.98 -14.31 3.69
N SER A 163 1.18 -13.38 3.16
CA SER A 163 1.47 -12.68 1.90
C SER A 163 2.77 -11.90 1.97
N LEU A 164 2.96 -11.10 3.02
CA LEU A 164 4.18 -10.33 3.22
C LEU A 164 5.42 -11.24 3.21
N LYS A 165 5.37 -12.38 3.92
CA LYS A 165 6.47 -13.35 3.92
C LYS A 165 6.76 -13.88 2.51
N LEU A 166 5.71 -14.25 1.76
CA LEU A 166 5.83 -14.74 0.38
C LEU A 166 6.43 -13.68 -0.56
N PHE A 167 5.92 -12.44 -0.49
CA PHE A 167 6.42 -11.32 -1.28
C PHE A 167 7.90 -11.02 -1.00
N LEU A 168 8.30 -10.97 0.27
CA LEU A 168 9.70 -10.75 0.66
C LEU A 168 10.62 -11.88 0.17
N HIS A 169 10.14 -13.13 0.20
CA HIS A 169 10.87 -14.28 -0.32
C HIS A 169 11.08 -14.20 -1.83
N LYS A 170 10.00 -13.98 -2.60
CA LYS A 170 10.06 -13.80 -4.06
C LYS A 170 10.97 -12.63 -4.45
N SER A 171 10.86 -11.50 -3.74
CA SER A 171 11.69 -10.31 -3.99
C SER A 171 13.19 -10.57 -3.80
N ARG A 172 13.58 -11.35 -2.78
CA ARG A 172 14.98 -11.72 -2.55
C ARG A 172 15.56 -12.58 -3.66
N LYS A 173 14.76 -13.45 -4.28
CA LYS A 173 15.20 -14.26 -5.42
C LYS A 173 15.55 -13.38 -6.62
N ILE A 174 14.72 -12.37 -6.90
CA ILE A 174 14.94 -11.43 -8.01
C ILE A 174 16.17 -10.53 -7.78
N THR A 175 16.46 -10.16 -6.54
CA THR A 175 17.59 -9.26 -6.22
C THR A 175 18.93 -10.00 -6.13
N ARG A 176 18.92 -11.34 -6.09
CA ARG A 176 20.13 -12.18 -6.02
C ARG A 176 20.60 -12.67 -7.39
N VAL A 177 19.78 -12.44 -8.42
CA VAL A 177 20.15 -12.56 -9.83
C VAL A 177 20.62 -11.19 -10.29
#